data_AF-A0A2M7AM27-F1
#
_entry.id   AF-A0A2M7AM27-F1
#
_cell.length_a   1.000
_cell.length_b   1.000
_cell.length_c   1.000
_cell.angle_alpha   90.00
_cell.angle_beta   90.00
_cell.angle_gamma   90.00
#
_symmetry.space_group_name_H-M   'P 1'
#
loop_
_entity.id
_entity.type
_entity.pdbx_description
1 polymer ?
#
loop_
_entity_poly.entity_id
_entity_poly.type
_entity_poly.pdbx_seq_one_letter_code
_entity_poly.pdbx_strand_id
1 'polypeptide(L)'
;MGRGVRVMIYDLDLLVKLKIPDVTAVTTKDTLQRRMGYKGVLKDLRREDYWKIKVEAKNEKEARRLGVELAEKANIFVNPNKHTYQLGVGGQRTEVISHQSSVISYQISGRREKGEDRRQRLGEDKLYPLRVLVSYLEDGTADLICDALKNRLRYGKRILEVQRGTIWTLIIKAKNKRVARQIAREITLTKDRKKGLLANPHFQKYQIYV
;
A
#
# COMPACT_ATOMS: atom_id res chain seq x y z
N MET A 1 -2.64 -31.21 -30.32
CA MET A 1 -2.12 -29.83 -30.21
C MET A 1 -2.80 -29.11 -29.05
N GLY A 2 -2.20 -29.11 -27.85
CA GLY A 2 -2.73 -28.35 -26.72
C GLY A 2 -2.34 -26.89 -26.88
N ARG A 3 -3.32 -25.99 -27.09
CA ARG A 3 -3.06 -24.55 -27.00
C ARG A 3 -2.59 -24.26 -25.58
N GLY A 4 -1.31 -23.92 -25.42
CA GLY A 4 -0.76 -23.50 -24.14
C GLY A 4 -1.62 -22.37 -23.57
N VAL A 5 -2.14 -22.56 -22.37
CA VAL A 5 -2.92 -21.53 -21.69
C VAL A 5 -1.94 -20.43 -21.31
N ARG A 6 -2.06 -19.24 -21.93
CA ARG A 6 -1.28 -18.08 -21.56
C ARG A 6 -1.66 -17.68 -20.13
N VAL A 7 -0.69 -17.74 -19.24
CA VAL A 7 -0.81 -17.26 -17.87
C VAL A 7 -0.22 -15.85 -17.82
N MET A 8 -0.87 -14.96 -17.09
CA MET A 8 -0.41 -13.60 -16.82
C MET A 8 -0.19 -13.42 -15.32
N ILE A 9 0.75 -12.55 -14.98
CA ILE A 9 1.01 -12.17 -13.59
C ILE A 9 0.21 -10.91 -13.27
N TYR A 10 -0.53 -10.97 -12.16
CA TYR A 10 -1.32 -9.87 -11.61
C TYR A 10 -0.88 -9.53 -10.19
N ASP A 11 -0.91 -8.25 -9.85
CA ASP A 11 -0.82 -7.77 -8.49
C ASP A 11 -2.24 -7.66 -7.91
N LEU A 12 -2.50 -8.32 -6.78
CA LEU A 12 -3.72 -8.14 -6.00
C LEU A 12 -3.41 -7.23 -4.81
N ASP A 13 -4.07 -6.06 -4.76
CA ASP A 13 -3.94 -5.09 -3.69
C ASP A 13 -5.13 -5.23 -2.73
N LEU A 14 -4.90 -5.82 -1.56
CA LEU A 14 -5.93 -6.05 -0.55
C LEU A 14 -5.73 -5.08 0.62
N LEU A 15 -6.69 -4.18 0.80
CA LEU A 15 -6.76 -3.26 1.92
C LEU A 15 -7.75 -3.78 2.95
N VAL A 16 -7.31 -3.90 4.20
CA VAL A 16 -8.11 -4.47 5.28
C VAL A 16 -8.25 -3.43 6.38
N LYS A 17 -9.49 -3.19 6.79
CA LYS A 17 -9.86 -2.18 7.80
C LYS A 17 -10.70 -2.79 8.90
N LEU A 18 -10.52 -2.34 10.13
CA LEU A 18 -11.41 -2.64 11.25
C LEU A 18 -12.82 -2.07 11.02
N LYS A 19 -13.85 -2.84 11.40
CA LYS A 19 -15.24 -2.35 11.50
C LYS A 19 -15.43 -1.36 12.65
N ILE A 20 -14.62 -1.50 13.69
CA ILE A 20 -14.61 -0.64 14.88
C ILE A 20 -13.50 0.42 14.79
N PRO A 21 -13.51 1.44 15.67
CA PRO A 21 -12.41 2.38 15.77
C PRO A 21 -11.05 1.69 15.99
N ASP A 22 -10.04 2.12 15.23
CA ASP A 22 -8.68 1.63 15.39
C ASP A 22 -7.97 2.41 16.52
N VAL A 23 -7.82 1.77 17.67
CA VAL A 23 -7.17 2.36 18.86
C VAL A 23 -5.72 2.76 18.57
N THR A 24 -5.00 2.04 17.70
CA THR A 24 -3.65 2.41 17.28
C THR A 24 -3.71 3.72 16.50
N ALA A 25 -4.60 3.85 15.52
CA ALA A 25 -4.75 5.09 14.75
C ALA A 25 -5.15 6.28 15.64
N VAL A 26 -6.08 6.07 16.59
CA VAL A 26 -6.51 7.08 17.56
C VAL A 26 -5.34 7.53 18.45
N THR A 27 -4.60 6.59 19.02
CA THR A 27 -3.48 6.89 19.93
C THR A 27 -2.30 7.54 19.20
N THR A 28 -2.01 7.10 17.98
CA THR A 28 -1.00 7.72 17.11
C THR A 28 -1.40 9.16 16.78
N LYS A 29 -2.67 9.41 16.42
CA LYS A 29 -3.18 10.77 16.18
C LYS A 29 -3.03 11.65 17.41
N ASP A 30 -3.43 11.16 18.57
CA ASP A 30 -3.36 11.92 19.83
C ASP A 30 -1.90 12.27 20.18
N THR A 31 -0.98 11.32 20.02
CA THR A 31 0.46 11.55 20.20
C THR A 31 0.98 12.63 19.23
N LEU A 32 0.64 12.53 17.95
CA LEU A 32 1.04 13.51 16.94
C LEU A 32 0.52 14.91 17.27
N GLN A 33 -0.74 15.02 17.69
CA GLN A 33 -1.35 16.31 18.01
C GLN A 33 -0.84 16.90 19.32
N ARG A 34 -0.79 16.12 20.41
CA ARG A 34 -0.50 16.63 21.75
C ARG A 34 1.00 16.72 22.05
N ARG A 35 1.81 15.80 21.51
CA ARG A 35 3.23 15.69 21.86
C ARG A 35 4.19 16.12 20.75
N MET A 36 3.74 16.09 19.49
CA MET A 36 4.59 16.37 18.33
C MET A 36 4.19 17.63 17.56
N GLY A 37 3.30 18.46 18.12
CA GLY A 37 2.99 19.80 17.59
C GLY A 37 2.04 19.84 16.39
N TYR A 38 1.41 18.72 16.01
CA TYR A 38 0.49 18.69 14.86
C TYR A 38 -0.97 19.04 15.22
N LYS A 39 -1.22 19.59 16.42
CA LYS A 39 -2.56 20.09 16.80
C LYS A 39 -3.01 21.16 15.81
N GLY A 40 -4.24 21.05 15.34
CA GLY A 40 -4.80 21.97 14.34
C GLY A 40 -4.37 21.70 12.90
N VAL A 41 -3.26 20.99 12.67
CA VAL A 41 -2.72 20.62 11.35
C VAL A 41 -3.23 19.25 10.90
N LEU A 42 -3.00 18.19 11.68
CA LEU A 42 -3.50 16.85 11.38
C LEU A 42 -4.97 16.76 11.85
N LYS A 43 -5.92 16.69 10.92
CA LYS A 43 -7.36 16.64 11.24
C LYS A 43 -7.85 15.22 11.47
N ASP A 44 -7.37 14.28 10.68
CA ASP A 44 -7.73 12.86 10.80
C ASP A 44 -6.55 11.96 10.46
N LEU A 45 -6.56 10.76 11.05
CA LEU A 45 -5.57 9.72 10.80
C LEU A 45 -6.28 8.36 10.83
N ARG A 46 -6.15 7.61 9.74
CA ARG A 46 -6.69 6.26 9.61
C ARG A 46 -5.59 5.29 9.27
N ARG A 47 -5.77 4.04 9.68
CA ARG A 47 -4.84 2.95 9.45
C ARG A 47 -5.59 1.77 8.84
N GLU A 48 -4.98 1.16 7.84
CA GLU A 48 -5.46 -0.04 7.16
C GLU A 48 -4.28 -0.98 6.96
N ASP A 49 -4.49 -2.28 7.13
CA ASP A 49 -3.50 -3.28 6.74
C ASP A 49 -3.51 -3.41 5.22
N TYR A 50 -2.34 -3.56 4.62
CA TYR A 50 -2.19 -3.70 3.18
C TYR A 50 -1.44 -4.98 2.85
N TRP A 51 -1.99 -5.73 1.91
CA TRP A 51 -1.39 -6.92 1.36
C TRP A 51 -1.28 -6.78 -0.14
N LYS A 52 -0.10 -7.07 -0.67
CA LYS A 52 0.13 -7.19 -2.11
C LYS A 52 0.43 -8.65 -2.42
N ILE A 53 -0.38 -9.27 -3.26
CA ILE A 53 -0.24 -10.69 -3.60
C ILE A 53 -0.03 -10.80 -5.10
N LYS A 54 1.13 -11.30 -5.52
CA LYS A 54 1.38 -11.61 -6.93
C LYS A 54 0.81 -12.97 -7.25
N VAL A 55 -0.03 -13.02 -8.29
CA VAL A 55 -0.71 -14.25 -8.68
C VAL A 55 -0.61 -14.53 -10.18
N GLU A 56 -0.64 -15.81 -10.51
CA GLU A 56 -0.84 -16.30 -11.86
C GLU A 56 -2.34 -16.48 -12.16
N ALA A 57 -2.81 -15.87 -13.24
CA ALA A 57 -4.18 -16.03 -13.72
C ALA A 57 -4.25 -15.88 -15.24
N LYS A 58 -5.27 -16.48 -15.87
CA LYS A 58 -5.46 -16.41 -17.33
C LYS A 58 -5.94 -15.04 -17.80
N ASN A 59 -6.60 -14.29 -16.92
CA ASN A 59 -7.13 -12.96 -17.17
C ASN A 59 -7.46 -12.24 -15.84
N GLU A 60 -7.77 -10.95 -15.93
CA GLU A 60 -8.06 -10.12 -14.76
C GLU A 60 -9.29 -10.61 -13.99
N LYS A 61 -10.30 -11.16 -14.68
CA LYS A 61 -11.51 -11.70 -14.04
C LYS A 61 -11.19 -12.90 -13.15
N GLU A 62 -10.29 -13.78 -13.60
CA GLU A 62 -9.79 -14.87 -12.77
C GLU A 62 -8.92 -14.39 -11.61
N ALA A 63 -8.03 -13.42 -11.85
CA ALA A 63 -7.21 -12.81 -10.80
C ALA A 63 -8.11 -12.18 -9.70
N ARG A 64 -9.15 -11.45 -10.11
CA ARG A 64 -10.13 -10.87 -9.19
C ARG A 64 -10.87 -11.93 -8.39
N ARG A 65 -11.33 -13.01 -9.03
CA ARG A 65 -11.99 -14.13 -8.33
C ARG A 65 -11.07 -14.76 -7.30
N LEU A 66 -9.81 -14.99 -7.65
CA LEU A 66 -8.80 -15.50 -6.72
C LEU A 66 -8.58 -14.52 -5.55
N GLY A 67 -8.52 -13.21 -5.81
CA GLY A 67 -8.39 -12.22 -4.73
C GLY A 67 -9.57 -12.21 -3.76
N VAL A 68 -10.80 -12.33 -4.26
CA VAL A 68 -12.00 -12.48 -3.40
C VAL A 68 -11.93 -13.77 -2.60
N GLU A 69 -11.54 -14.87 -3.23
CA GLU A 69 -11.37 -16.17 -2.55
C GLU A 69 -10.33 -16.10 -1.43
N LEU A 70 -9.18 -15.48 -1.68
CA LEU A 70 -8.13 -15.27 -0.68
C LEU A 70 -8.63 -14.41 0.48
N ALA A 71 -9.38 -13.34 0.20
CA ALA A 71 -9.93 -12.47 1.23
C ALA A 71 -10.96 -13.20 2.10
N GLU A 72 -11.89 -13.94 1.50
CA GLU A 72 -13.07 -14.47 2.19
C GLU A 72 -12.90 -15.88 2.74
N LYS A 73 -12.07 -16.72 2.11
CA LYS A 73 -11.95 -18.14 2.47
C LYS A 73 -10.65 -18.49 3.17
N ALA A 74 -9.56 -17.78 2.90
CA ALA A 74 -8.28 -18.12 3.53
C ALA A 74 -8.27 -17.81 5.04
N ASN A 75 -9.10 -16.86 5.51
CA ASN A 75 -9.14 -16.37 6.91
C ASN A 75 -7.79 -15.89 7.46
N ILE A 76 -6.75 -15.75 6.62
CA ILE A 76 -5.42 -15.24 6.99
C ILE A 76 -5.39 -13.71 6.89
N PHE A 77 -6.10 -13.13 5.91
CA PHE A 77 -6.05 -11.69 5.62
C PHE A 77 -7.21 -10.92 6.24
N VAL A 78 -8.42 -11.45 6.11
CA VAL A 78 -9.65 -10.81 6.55
C VAL A 78 -10.35 -11.73 7.53
N ASN A 79 -10.70 -11.20 8.69
CA ASN A 79 -11.64 -11.84 9.60
C ASN A 79 -13.01 -11.21 9.35
N PRO A 80 -14.01 -11.91 8.82
CA PRO A 80 -15.30 -11.33 8.44
C PRO A 80 -16.05 -10.71 9.62
N ASN A 81 -15.80 -11.17 10.84
CA ASN A 81 -16.44 -10.62 12.04
C ASN A 81 -15.81 -9.27 12.45
N LYS A 82 -14.53 -9.07 12.16
CA LYS A 82 -13.76 -7.91 12.63
C LYS A 82 -13.48 -6.88 11.53
N HIS A 83 -13.37 -7.33 10.29
CA HIS A 83 -12.78 -6.56 9.18
C HIS A 83 -13.77 -6.32 8.04
N THR A 84 -13.53 -5.23 7.31
CA THR A 84 -13.99 -4.99 5.94
C THR A 84 -12.77 -4.91 5.03
N TYR A 85 -12.92 -5.17 3.74
CA TYR A 85 -11.80 -5.11 2.80
C TYR A 85 -12.15 -4.40 1.49
N GLN A 86 -11.10 -3.96 0.78
CA GLN A 86 -11.15 -3.52 -0.61
C GLN A 86 -10.12 -4.28 -1.42
N LEU A 87 -10.49 -4.71 -2.63
CA LEU A 87 -9.61 -5.44 -3.54
C LEU A 87 -9.37 -4.64 -4.82
N GLY A 88 -8.13 -4.24 -5.02
CA GLY A 88 -7.59 -3.78 -6.30
C GLY A 88 -6.94 -4.93 -7.06
N VAL A 89 -7.00 -4.87 -8.39
CA VAL A 89 -6.23 -5.73 -9.28
C VAL A 89 -5.39 -4.81 -10.17
N GLY A 90 -4.08 -4.88 -10.02
CA GLY A 90 -3.11 -4.03 -10.72
C GLY A 90 -2.14 -4.87 -11.58
N GLY A 91 -1.58 -4.24 -12.61
CA GLY A 91 -0.45 -4.75 -13.40
C GLY A 91 -0.74 -5.99 -14.27
N GLN A 92 -0.53 -5.84 -15.58
CA GLN A 92 -0.27 -6.98 -16.48
C GLN A 92 1.25 -7.08 -16.66
N ARG A 93 1.86 -8.21 -16.27
CA ARG A 93 3.15 -8.62 -16.83
C ARG A 93 2.93 -9.87 -17.68
N THR A 94 3.32 -9.81 -18.95
CA THR A 94 3.52 -11.03 -19.75
C THR A 94 4.99 -11.40 -19.61
N GLU A 95 5.30 -12.48 -18.94
CA GLU A 95 6.59 -13.15 -19.13
C GLU A 95 6.41 -14.14 -20.30
N VAL A 96 7.07 -13.86 -21.42
CA VAL A 96 7.28 -14.85 -22.47
C VAL A 96 8.53 -15.63 -22.08
N ILE A 97 8.37 -16.88 -21.68
CA ILE A 97 9.50 -17.78 -21.45
C ILE A 97 10.04 -18.20 -22.82
N SER A 98 11.14 -17.60 -23.28
CA SER A 98 12.01 -18.21 -24.29
C SER A 98 13.47 -18.09 -23.87
N HIS A 99 14.17 -19.22 -23.88
CA HIS A 99 15.58 -19.36 -23.56
C HIS A 99 16.44 -18.50 -24.50
N GLN A 100 17.03 -17.43 -23.97
CA GLN A 100 18.39 -16.91 -24.23
C GLN A 100 18.47 -15.42 -23.86
N SER A 101 19.59 -15.07 -23.24
CA SER A 101 19.99 -13.78 -22.67
C SER A 101 19.53 -12.53 -23.42
N SER A 102 19.04 -11.52 -22.70
CA SER A 102 19.55 -10.14 -22.81
C SER A 102 18.87 -9.15 -21.84
N VAL A 103 19.73 -8.45 -21.10
CA VAL A 103 19.67 -7.06 -20.64
C VAL A 103 18.29 -6.38 -20.57
N ILE A 104 17.79 -6.18 -19.36
CA ILE A 104 16.64 -5.31 -19.07
C ILE A 104 17.14 -3.85 -19.07
N SER A 105 16.75 -3.07 -20.07
CA SER A 105 16.87 -1.61 -20.06
C SER A 105 15.57 -0.97 -19.58
N TYR A 106 15.69 0.00 -18.67
CA TYR A 106 14.56 0.73 -18.11
C TYR A 106 14.27 1.99 -18.93
N GLN A 107 13.10 2.07 -19.56
CA GLN A 107 12.55 3.34 -20.04
C GLN A 107 11.47 3.83 -19.06
N ILE A 108 11.84 4.81 -18.22
CA ILE A 108 10.88 5.60 -17.47
C ILE A 108 10.25 6.58 -18.47
N SER A 109 8.99 6.37 -18.83
CA SER A 109 8.20 7.38 -19.52
C SER A 109 7.99 8.56 -18.59
N GLY A 110 8.89 9.54 -18.65
CA GLY A 110 8.79 10.83 -17.99
C GLY A 110 7.60 11.60 -18.54
N ARG A 111 6.48 11.57 -17.82
CA ARG A 111 5.37 12.49 -18.05
C ARG A 111 5.83 13.86 -17.54
N ARG A 112 6.23 14.73 -18.47
CA ARG A 112 6.45 16.16 -18.22
C ARG A 112 5.17 16.75 -17.63
N GLU A 113 5.19 17.06 -16.34
CA GLU A 113 4.26 18.03 -15.77
C GLU A 113 4.66 19.40 -16.36
N LYS A 114 3.87 19.86 -17.33
CA LYS A 114 3.95 21.23 -17.86
C LYS A 114 3.71 22.19 -16.69
N GLY A 115 4.55 23.23 -16.65
CA GLY A 115 4.51 24.26 -15.63
C GLY A 115 3.13 24.88 -15.49
N GLU A 116 2.67 24.95 -14.24
CA GLU A 116 1.61 25.86 -13.85
C GLU A 116 2.19 27.08 -13.15
N ASP A 117 1.63 28.19 -13.59
CA ASP A 117 2.05 29.56 -13.49
C ASP A 117 2.31 30.11 -12.09
N ARG A 118 3.22 31.08 -12.06
CA ARG A 118 3.49 31.95 -10.91
C ARG A 118 2.26 32.85 -10.66
N ARG A 119 1.45 32.52 -9.66
CA ARG A 119 0.65 33.49 -8.85
C ARG A 119 0.06 32.76 -7.63
N GLN A 120 0.89 32.49 -6.62
CA GLN A 120 0.41 32.07 -5.31
C GLN A 120 -0.23 33.27 -4.59
N ARG A 121 -1.54 33.45 -4.80
CA ARG A 121 -2.39 34.18 -3.86
C ARG A 121 -2.35 33.45 -2.51
N LEU A 122 -2.40 34.21 -1.41
CA LEU A 122 -2.55 33.73 -0.03
C LEU A 122 -3.84 32.90 0.07
N GLY A 123 -3.73 31.60 -0.22
CA GLY A 123 -4.85 30.68 -0.18
C GLY A 123 -5.20 30.32 1.27
N GLU A 124 -6.49 30.35 1.58
CA GLU A 124 -7.04 29.76 2.78
C GLU A 124 -6.61 28.30 2.93
N ASP A 125 -6.44 27.86 4.17
CA ASP A 125 -6.08 26.48 4.44
C ASP A 125 -7.15 25.50 3.94
N LYS A 126 -6.74 24.49 3.17
CA LYS A 126 -7.59 23.39 2.70
C LYS A 126 -7.20 22.07 3.37
N LEU A 127 -8.09 21.08 3.29
CA LEU A 127 -7.82 19.72 3.74
C LEU A 127 -7.30 18.88 2.57
N TYR A 128 -6.14 18.25 2.77
CA TYR A 128 -5.53 17.35 1.79
C TYR A 128 -5.50 15.93 2.36
N PRO A 129 -6.15 14.96 1.69
CA PRO A 129 -5.97 13.55 1.98
C PRO A 129 -4.65 13.06 1.39
N LEU A 130 -3.79 12.44 2.20
CA LEU A 130 -2.55 11.80 1.76
C LEU A 130 -2.50 10.36 2.25
N ARG A 131 -2.07 9.45 1.40
CA ARG A 131 -1.88 8.03 1.77
C ARG A 131 -0.40 7.74 1.86
N VAL A 132 0.00 7.10 2.95
CA VAL A 132 1.38 6.68 3.19
C VAL A 132 1.38 5.17 3.34
N LEU A 133 1.94 4.48 2.36
CA LEU A 133 2.22 3.06 2.49
C LEU A 133 3.55 2.89 3.25
N VAL A 134 3.51 2.22 4.38
CA VAL A 134 4.70 1.77 5.12
C VAL A 134 4.83 0.27 4.92
N SER A 135 5.99 -0.20 4.50
CA SER A 135 6.26 -1.62 4.23
C SER A 135 7.62 -1.99 4.77
N TYR A 136 7.90 -3.28 4.88
CA TYR A 136 9.14 -3.78 5.47
C TYR A 136 10.22 -3.97 4.38
N LEU A 137 11.48 -3.85 4.76
CA LEU A 137 12.61 -4.21 3.88
C LEU A 137 12.70 -5.73 3.74
N GLU A 138 12.53 -6.44 4.86
CA GLU A 138 12.43 -7.90 4.97
C GLU A 138 11.19 -8.23 5.80
N ASP A 139 10.34 -9.16 5.34
CA ASP A 139 9.09 -9.50 6.01
C ASP A 139 8.87 -11.00 6.11
N GLY A 140 9.53 -11.63 7.10
CA GLY A 140 9.36 -13.05 7.36
C GLY A 140 7.91 -13.46 7.65
N THR A 141 7.03 -12.54 8.07
CA THR A 141 5.60 -12.85 8.20
C THR A 141 4.94 -13.00 6.84
N ALA A 142 5.26 -12.13 5.88
CA ALA A 142 4.75 -12.23 4.52
C ALA A 142 5.26 -13.52 3.83
N ASP A 143 6.52 -13.90 4.09
CA ASP A 143 7.09 -15.15 3.58
C ASP A 143 6.36 -16.38 4.12
N LEU A 144 6.11 -16.44 5.43
CA LEU A 144 5.34 -17.52 6.06
C LEU A 144 3.91 -17.62 5.52
N ILE A 145 3.27 -16.48 5.25
CA ILE A 145 1.93 -16.47 4.66
C ILE A 145 1.98 -16.95 3.20
N CYS A 146 2.99 -16.54 2.43
CA CYS A 146 3.21 -17.02 1.07
C CYS A 146 3.37 -18.55 1.04
N ASP A 147 4.18 -19.10 1.95
CA ASP A 147 4.37 -20.54 2.10
C ASP A 147 3.06 -21.26 2.49
N ALA A 148 2.35 -20.74 3.48
CA ALA A 148 1.07 -21.30 3.91
C ALA A 148 0.02 -21.29 2.80
N LEU A 149 -0.04 -20.25 1.96
CA LEU A 149 -0.93 -20.21 0.80
C LEU A 149 -0.55 -21.26 -0.25
N LYS A 150 0.73 -21.37 -0.58
CA LYS A 150 1.25 -22.31 -1.59
C LYS A 150 1.00 -23.76 -1.16
N ASN A 151 1.42 -24.10 0.06
CA ASN A 151 1.56 -25.48 0.52
C ASN A 151 0.34 -25.94 1.33
N ARG A 152 0.00 -25.20 2.39
CA ARG A 152 -1.06 -25.63 3.33
C ARG A 152 -2.46 -25.42 2.75
N LEU A 153 -2.70 -24.28 2.11
CA LEU A 153 -3.99 -23.93 1.51
C LEU A 153 -4.11 -24.32 0.03
N ARG A 154 -3.08 -25.00 -0.51
CA ARG A 154 -3.09 -25.65 -1.83
C ARG A 154 -3.36 -24.72 -3.02
N TYR A 155 -3.03 -23.42 -2.90
CA TYR A 155 -3.04 -22.52 -4.05
C TYR A 155 -1.84 -22.76 -4.99
N GLY A 156 -0.78 -23.41 -4.50
CA GLY A 156 0.36 -23.84 -5.29
C GLY A 156 1.03 -22.71 -6.06
N LYS A 157 1.44 -22.98 -7.31
CA LYS A 157 2.15 -22.04 -8.18
C LYS A 157 1.35 -20.78 -8.53
N ARG A 158 0.04 -20.75 -8.24
CA ARG A 158 -0.80 -19.57 -8.49
C ARG A 158 -0.41 -18.38 -7.62
N ILE A 159 0.24 -18.61 -6.48
CA ILE A 159 0.78 -17.55 -5.62
C ILE A 159 2.27 -17.45 -5.88
N LEU A 160 2.75 -16.27 -6.27
CA LEU A 160 4.16 -16.05 -6.55
C LEU A 160 4.85 -15.40 -5.36
N GLU A 161 4.25 -14.33 -4.84
CA GLU A 161 4.82 -13.48 -3.80
C GLU A 161 3.69 -12.88 -2.95
N VAL A 162 3.99 -12.66 -1.67
CA VAL A 162 3.14 -11.89 -0.75
C VAL A 162 4.00 -10.80 -0.14
N GLN A 163 3.51 -9.57 -0.12
CA GLN A 163 4.09 -8.46 0.62
C GLN A 163 3.05 -7.89 1.56
N ARG A 164 3.51 -7.32 2.66
CA ARG A 164 2.66 -6.70 3.67
C ARG A 164 3.13 -5.28 3.97
N GLY A 165 2.17 -4.45 4.32
CA GLY A 165 2.40 -3.11 4.80
C GLY A 165 1.20 -2.56 5.56
N THR A 166 1.28 -1.28 5.85
CA THR A 166 0.24 -0.50 6.49
C THR A 166 0.03 0.76 5.69
N ILE A 167 -1.22 1.05 5.32
CA ILE A 167 -1.58 2.34 4.75
C ILE A 167 -2.10 3.25 5.85
N TRP A 168 -1.44 4.39 5.98
CA TRP A 168 -1.90 5.51 6.77
C TRP A 168 -2.55 6.54 5.88
N THR A 169 -3.80 6.89 6.16
CA THR A 169 -4.48 8.01 5.49
C THR A 169 -4.51 9.21 6.43
N LEU A 170 -3.81 10.27 6.04
CA LEU A 170 -3.70 11.53 6.79
C LEU A 170 -4.60 12.58 6.14
N ILE A 171 -5.41 13.28 6.93
CA ILE A 171 -6.12 14.48 6.48
C ILE A 171 -5.39 15.69 7.06
N ILE A 172 -4.66 16.40 6.21
CA ILE A 172 -3.77 17.51 6.63
C ILE A 172 -4.37 18.84 6.20
N LYS A 173 -4.50 19.77 7.15
CA LYS A 173 -4.82 21.17 6.91
C LYS A 173 -3.56 21.92 6.48
N ALA A 174 -3.54 22.48 5.28
CA ALA A 174 -2.41 23.23 4.74
C ALA A 174 -2.82 24.23 3.67
N LYS A 175 -1.91 25.16 3.32
CA LYS A 175 -2.14 26.14 2.24
C LYS A 175 -2.20 25.50 0.85
N ASN A 176 -1.40 24.47 0.60
CA ASN A 176 -1.33 23.80 -0.69
C ASN A 176 -0.87 22.33 -0.57
N LYS A 177 -1.03 21.57 -1.66
CA LYS A 177 -0.67 20.14 -1.76
C LYS A 177 0.81 19.86 -1.47
N ARG A 178 1.71 20.77 -1.86
CA ARG A 178 3.16 20.65 -1.60
C ARG A 178 3.47 20.73 -0.10
N VAL A 179 2.88 21.70 0.61
CA VAL A 179 3.02 21.84 2.07
C VAL A 179 2.43 20.63 2.78
N ALA A 180 1.24 20.17 2.37
CA ALA A 180 0.64 18.96 2.95
C ALA A 180 1.52 17.72 2.79
N ARG A 181 2.17 17.55 1.62
CA ARG A 181 3.11 16.45 1.35
C ARG A 181 4.35 16.52 2.24
N GLN A 182 4.88 17.71 2.49
CA GLN A 182 6.01 17.91 3.39
C GLN A 182 5.65 17.52 4.82
N ILE A 183 4.49 17.99 5.33
CA ILE A 183 3.98 17.63 6.66
C ILE A 183 3.78 16.11 6.78
N ALA A 184 3.18 15.46 5.78
CA ALA A 184 3.01 14.01 5.78
C ALA A 184 4.35 13.27 5.88
N ARG A 185 5.39 13.75 5.19
CA ARG A 185 6.74 13.18 5.26
C ARG A 185 7.34 13.30 6.66
N GLU A 186 7.16 14.43 7.32
CA GLU A 186 7.63 14.69 8.69
C GLU A 186 6.90 13.85 9.74
N ILE A 187 5.60 13.64 9.57
CA ILE A 187 4.81 12.71 10.41
C ILE A 187 5.25 11.26 10.19
N THR A 188 5.64 10.91 8.96
CA THR A 188 5.93 9.51 8.60
C THR A 188 7.26 9.02 9.15
N LEU A 189 8.36 9.72 8.82
CA LEU A 189 9.71 9.25 9.13
C LEU A 189 10.11 9.56 10.56
N THR A 190 10.25 8.52 11.39
CA THR A 190 10.82 8.66 12.73
C THR A 190 12.26 9.13 12.64
N LYS A 191 12.52 10.36 13.09
CA LYS A 191 13.88 10.95 13.18
C LYS A 191 14.36 11.05 14.62
N ASP A 192 13.46 11.32 15.55
CA ASP A 192 13.73 11.43 16.98
C ASP A 192 12.44 11.15 17.79
N ARG A 193 12.52 11.17 19.13
CA ARG A 193 11.37 10.88 20.02
C ARG A 193 10.19 11.86 19.88
N LYS A 194 10.40 13.02 19.24
CA LYS A 194 9.41 14.09 19.04
C LYS A 194 9.05 14.31 17.56
N LYS A 195 9.70 13.61 16.62
CA LYS A 195 9.51 13.80 15.18
C LYS A 195 9.37 12.47 14.44
N GLY A 196 8.20 12.31 13.85
CA GLY A 196 7.84 11.16 13.04
C GLY A 196 7.49 9.94 13.89
N LEU A 197 6.51 9.17 13.43
CA LEU A 197 5.93 8.09 14.22
C LEU A 197 5.47 6.87 13.41
N LEU A 198 5.27 7.01 12.09
CA LEU A 198 4.57 5.99 11.30
C LEU A 198 5.50 4.92 10.71
N ALA A 199 6.75 5.27 10.43
CA ALA A 199 7.73 4.39 9.80
C ALA A 199 9.07 4.45 10.54
N ASN A 200 9.57 3.29 10.93
CA ASN A 200 10.93 3.14 11.44
C ASN A 200 11.92 3.01 10.26
N PRO A 201 12.85 3.95 10.06
CA PRO A 201 13.74 3.96 8.90
C PRO A 201 14.72 2.79 8.83
N HIS A 202 14.96 2.07 9.93
CA HIS A 202 15.96 0.99 9.95
C HIS A 202 15.49 -0.30 9.28
N PHE A 203 14.18 -0.57 9.28
CA PHE A 203 13.63 -1.81 8.72
C PHE A 203 12.33 -1.59 7.92
N GLN A 204 11.87 -0.34 7.82
CA GLN A 204 10.69 0.01 7.03
C GLN A 204 11.03 1.05 5.97
N LYS A 205 10.40 0.89 4.81
CA LYS A 205 10.36 1.88 3.73
C LYS A 205 8.95 2.46 3.64
N TYR A 206 8.83 3.66 3.08
CA TYR A 206 7.54 4.29 2.90
C TYR A 206 7.38 4.94 1.52
N GLN A 207 6.14 5.06 1.07
CA GLN A 207 5.77 5.78 -0.15
C GLN A 207 4.54 6.64 0.11
N ILE A 208 4.61 7.91 -0.31
CA ILE A 208 3.50 8.87 -0.16
C ILE A 208 2.79 9.05 -1.50
N TYR A 209 1.47 8.85 -1.48
CA TYR A 209 0.53 9.07 -2.58
C TYR A 209 -0.38 10.25 -2.24
N VAL A 210 -0.68 11.09 -3.24
CA VAL A 210 -1.37 12.38 -3.08
C VAL A 210 -2.40 12.60 -4.16
#